data_AF-A0A8J5BZD1-F1
#
_entry.id   AF-A0A8J5BZD1-F1
#
_cell.length_a   1.000
_cell.length_b   1.000
_cell.length_c   1.000
_cell.angle_alpha   90.00
_cell.angle_beta   90.00
_cell.angle_gamma   90.00
#
_symmetry.space_group_name_H-M   'P 1'
#
loop_
_entity.id
_entity.type
_entity.pdbx_description
1 polymer ?
#
loop_
_entity_poly.entity_id
_entity_poly.type
_entity_poly.pdbx_seq_one_letter_code
_entity_poly.pdbx_strand_id
1 'polypeptide(L)'
;MTHQEEHYTWRQTLQDITITFPVPPGTRGKQIDIKFTPTTISAGLVGQPPVLQGDLFAKIAPEESTWTVEDQKEVTISIEKVHNQEWWPHVVTSAPKIDVSQIEPEKSNLSDLDGETRAMVEKMMYDQRQKEMGQPTSEEQRKQQLLENFKKQHPEMDFSKAKINEGFGNMPQ
;
A
#
# COMPACT_ATOMS: atom_id res chain seq x y z
N MET A 1 8.25 -9.23 -0.26
CA MET A 1 8.87 -8.51 0.87
C MET A 1 8.10 -8.79 2.15
N THR A 2 8.79 -9.17 3.23
CA THR A 2 8.20 -9.57 4.52
C THR A 2 8.50 -8.53 5.59
N HIS A 3 7.49 -8.19 6.38
CA HIS A 3 7.52 -7.28 7.52
C HIS A 3 7.07 -8.02 8.77
N GLN A 4 7.63 -7.63 9.91
CA GLN A 4 7.32 -8.21 11.21
C GLN A 4 6.82 -7.12 12.15
N GLU A 5 5.63 -7.33 12.69
CA GLU A 5 5.01 -6.54 13.75
C GLU A 5 5.07 -7.33 15.07
N GLU A 6 4.68 -6.72 16.19
CA GLU A 6 4.77 -7.34 17.52
C GLU A 6 4.02 -8.68 17.62
N HIS A 7 2.92 -8.85 16.88
CA HIS A 7 2.02 -10.01 17.01
C HIS A 7 1.72 -10.75 15.70
N TYR A 8 2.20 -10.24 14.56
CA TYR A 8 1.99 -10.87 13.25
C TYR A 8 3.13 -10.48 12.30
N THR A 9 3.36 -11.31 11.30
CA THR A 9 4.17 -10.99 10.13
C THR A 9 3.26 -10.79 8.93
N TRP A 10 3.67 -9.93 8.01
CA TRP A 10 2.93 -9.76 6.77
C TRP A 10 3.89 -9.55 5.61
N ARG A 11 3.49 -9.99 4.44
CA ARG A 11 4.21 -9.75 3.19
C ARG A 11 3.20 -9.36 2.14
N GLN A 12 3.68 -8.69 1.11
CA GLN A 12 2.82 -8.32 0.00
C GLN A 12 3.51 -8.51 -1.33
N THR A 13 2.67 -8.66 -2.35
CA THR A 13 2.98 -8.45 -3.75
C THR A 13 2.19 -7.23 -4.25
N LEU A 14 2.24 -6.96 -5.55
CA LEU A 14 1.35 -5.96 -6.17
C LEU A 14 -0.13 -6.38 -6.13
N GLN A 15 -0.41 -7.68 -6.05
CA GLN A 15 -1.75 -8.25 -6.18
C GLN A 15 -2.35 -8.62 -4.82
N ASP A 16 -1.52 -9.14 -3.91
CA ASP A 16 -2.00 -9.72 -2.66
C ASP A 16 -1.18 -9.29 -1.44
N ILE A 17 -1.75 -9.55 -0.27
CA ILE A 17 -1.09 -9.45 1.04
C ILE A 17 -1.27 -10.78 1.75
N THR A 18 -0.16 -11.40 2.17
CA THR A 18 -0.19 -12.53 3.08
C THR A 18 0.12 -12.05 4.51
N ILE A 19 -0.71 -12.39 5.48
CA ILE A 19 -0.51 -12.09 6.91
C ILE A 19 -0.43 -13.42 7.65
N THR A 20 0.54 -13.57 8.53
CA THR A 20 0.74 -14.76 9.34
C THR A 20 0.91 -14.41 10.81
N PHE A 21 0.29 -15.18 11.71
CA PHE A 21 0.51 -15.03 13.15
C PHE A 21 0.43 -16.37 13.89
N PRO A 22 1.25 -16.55 14.94
CA PRO A 22 1.23 -17.78 15.74
C PRO A 22 -0.04 -17.85 16.60
N VAL A 23 -0.54 -19.06 16.81
CA VAL A 23 -1.65 -19.38 17.70
C VAL A 23 -1.26 -20.52 18.65
N PRO A 24 -1.93 -20.69 19.80
CA PRO A 24 -1.64 -21.78 20.71
C PRO A 24 -1.72 -23.15 20.02
N PRO A 25 -0.77 -24.09 20.28
CA PRO A 25 -0.79 -25.41 19.68
C PRO A 25 -2.11 -26.16 19.91
N GLY A 26 -2.65 -26.77 18.86
CA GLY A 26 -3.95 -27.45 18.90
C GLY A 26 -5.14 -26.55 18.59
N THR A 27 -4.89 -25.29 18.21
CA THR A 27 -5.94 -24.36 17.75
C THR A 27 -6.61 -24.91 16.48
N ARG A 28 -7.93 -25.02 16.51
CA ARG A 28 -8.74 -25.44 15.36
C ARG A 28 -9.46 -24.25 14.74
N GLY A 29 -9.86 -24.37 13.47
CA GLY A 29 -10.58 -23.31 12.75
C GLY A 29 -11.79 -22.72 13.49
N LYS A 30 -12.52 -23.53 14.27
CA LYS A 30 -13.66 -23.06 15.08
C LYS A 30 -13.30 -22.07 16.21
N GLN A 31 -12.02 -21.98 16.56
CA GLN A 31 -11.49 -21.08 17.61
C GLN A 31 -10.90 -19.81 17.02
N ILE A 32 -10.94 -19.64 15.70
CA ILE A 32 -10.41 -18.48 14.99
C ILE A 32 -11.59 -17.63 14.54
N ASP A 33 -11.48 -16.33 14.77
CA ASP A 33 -12.43 -15.32 14.29
C ASP A 33 -11.67 -14.40 13.35
N ILE A 34 -11.94 -14.56 12.05
CA ILE A 34 -11.39 -13.71 11.00
C ILE A 34 -12.55 -13.13 10.22
N LYS A 35 -12.58 -11.80 10.17
CA LYS A 35 -13.57 -11.00 9.47
C LYS A 35 -12.85 -9.94 8.67
N PHE A 36 -13.13 -9.90 7.38
CA PHE A 36 -12.68 -8.83 6.52
C PHE A 36 -13.89 -8.26 5.77
N THR A 37 -13.91 -6.95 5.65
CA THR A 37 -14.78 -6.20 4.75
C THR A 37 -13.91 -5.61 3.64
N PRO A 38 -14.49 -4.99 2.60
CA PRO A 38 -13.69 -4.34 1.56
C PRO A 38 -12.69 -3.30 2.09
N THR A 39 -12.88 -2.77 3.30
CA THR A 39 -12.03 -1.71 3.86
C THR A 39 -11.52 -1.98 5.27
N THR A 40 -11.88 -3.10 5.90
CA THR A 40 -11.51 -3.37 7.29
C THR A 40 -11.13 -4.83 7.51
N ILE A 41 -10.31 -5.09 8.52
CA ILE A 41 -9.94 -6.43 8.95
C ILE A 41 -10.02 -6.55 10.48
N SER A 42 -10.41 -7.73 10.94
CA SER A 42 -10.32 -8.19 12.32
C SER A 42 -9.93 -9.66 12.30
N ALA A 43 -8.79 -10.00 12.88
CA ALA A 43 -8.27 -11.36 12.91
C ALA A 43 -7.75 -11.72 14.32
N GLY A 44 -8.16 -12.86 14.84
CA GLY A 44 -7.68 -13.36 16.13
C GLY A 44 -8.38 -14.65 16.57
N LEU A 45 -8.33 -14.91 17.87
CA LEU A 45 -9.01 -16.05 18.49
C LEU A 45 -10.39 -15.65 19.03
N VAL A 46 -11.36 -16.55 18.92
CA VAL A 46 -12.71 -16.36 19.47
C VAL A 46 -12.63 -16.08 20.97
N GLY A 47 -13.21 -14.96 21.40
CA GLY A 47 -13.26 -14.58 22.82
C GLY A 47 -11.98 -13.95 23.37
N GLN A 48 -10.96 -13.72 22.53
CA GLN A 48 -9.75 -12.97 22.89
C GLN A 48 -9.67 -11.66 22.12
N PRO A 49 -8.85 -10.69 22.57
CA PRO A 49 -8.52 -9.52 21.77
C PRO A 49 -7.97 -9.94 20.40
N PRO A 50 -8.38 -9.27 19.31
CA PRO A 50 -7.87 -9.56 17.98
C PRO A 50 -6.37 -9.24 17.90
N VAL A 51 -5.64 -10.09 17.19
CA VAL A 51 -4.21 -9.91 16.89
C VAL A 51 -4.02 -8.74 15.92
N LEU A 52 -4.95 -8.58 14.99
CA LEU A 52 -4.96 -7.51 14.01
C LEU A 52 -6.39 -6.96 13.88
N GLN A 53 -6.56 -5.65 14.07
CA GLN A 53 -7.84 -4.99 13.86
C GLN A 53 -7.65 -3.55 13.37
N GLY A 54 -8.38 -3.17 12.33
CA GLY A 54 -8.43 -1.78 11.87
C GLY A 54 -8.94 -1.61 10.44
N ASP A 55 -8.92 -0.35 10.00
CA ASP A 55 -9.16 0.00 8.60
C ASP A 55 -7.93 -0.35 7.76
N LEU A 56 -8.17 -1.05 6.65
CA LEU A 56 -7.16 -1.40 5.67
C LEU A 56 -6.66 -0.16 4.93
N PHE A 57 -5.44 -0.20 4.42
CA PHE A 57 -4.88 0.91 3.65
C PHE A 57 -5.67 1.20 2.36
N ALA A 58 -6.08 0.15 1.64
CA ALA A 58 -6.90 0.27 0.43
C ALA A 58 -7.96 -0.84 0.36
N LYS A 59 -8.75 -0.83 -0.72
CA LYS A 59 -9.84 -1.79 -0.91
C LYS A 59 -9.33 -3.19 -1.25
N ILE A 60 -9.96 -4.20 -0.67
CA ILE A 60 -9.70 -5.62 -0.91
C ILE A 60 -10.93 -6.32 -1.47
N ALA A 61 -10.74 -7.45 -2.14
CA ALA A 61 -11.80 -8.35 -2.58
C ALA A 61 -12.01 -9.43 -1.50
N PRO A 62 -12.96 -9.26 -0.57
CA PRO A 62 -13.10 -10.16 0.58
C PRO A 62 -13.54 -11.56 0.16
N GLU A 63 -14.27 -11.65 -0.95
CA GLU A 63 -14.73 -12.90 -1.56
C GLU A 63 -13.61 -13.73 -2.20
N GLU A 64 -12.50 -13.09 -2.58
CA GLU A 64 -11.30 -13.74 -3.12
C GLU A 64 -10.22 -13.96 -2.03
N SER A 65 -10.40 -13.33 -0.87
CA SER A 65 -9.50 -13.46 0.27
C SER A 65 -9.79 -14.73 1.07
N THR A 66 -8.73 -15.39 1.54
CA THR A 66 -8.84 -16.67 2.26
C THR A 66 -8.01 -16.67 3.53
N TRP A 67 -8.28 -17.63 4.42
CA TRP A 67 -7.43 -17.88 5.58
C TRP A 67 -7.34 -19.38 5.86
N THR A 68 -6.24 -19.79 6.45
CA THR A 68 -5.94 -21.19 6.78
C THR A 68 -5.25 -21.29 8.14
N VAL A 69 -5.27 -22.48 8.72
CA VAL A 69 -4.55 -22.82 9.96
C VAL A 69 -3.56 -23.91 9.63
N GLU A 70 -2.28 -23.62 9.80
CA GLU A 70 -1.19 -24.54 9.51
C GLU A 70 -0.71 -25.18 10.81
N ASP A 71 -0.57 -26.52 10.80
CA ASP A 71 -0.13 -27.35 11.92
C ASP A 71 -0.87 -27.11 13.27
N GLN A 72 -2.06 -26.49 13.24
CA GLN A 72 -2.80 -26.06 14.44
C GLN A 72 -1.98 -25.13 15.36
N LYS A 73 -1.02 -24.37 14.81
CA LYS A 73 -0.11 -23.50 15.56
C LYS A 73 0.13 -22.14 14.89
N GLU A 74 -0.26 -21.98 13.63
CA GLU A 74 -0.08 -20.75 12.88
C GLU A 74 -1.30 -20.49 12.00
N VAL A 75 -1.66 -19.23 11.83
CA VAL A 75 -2.75 -18.79 10.96
C VAL A 75 -2.17 -17.98 9.83
N THR A 76 -2.59 -18.28 8.61
CA THR A 76 -2.18 -17.60 7.38
C THR A 76 -3.41 -17.01 6.70
N ILE A 77 -3.42 -15.69 6.48
CA ILE A 77 -4.49 -14.93 5.80
C ILE A 77 -3.93 -14.42 4.48
N SER A 78 -4.61 -14.69 3.38
CA SER A 78 -4.31 -14.18 2.05
C SER A 78 -5.40 -13.19 1.64
N ILE A 79 -5.01 -11.94 1.40
CA ILE A 79 -5.89 -10.83 1.07
C ILE A 79 -5.64 -10.40 -0.37
N GLU A 80 -6.68 -10.42 -1.19
CA GLU A 80 -6.61 -9.97 -2.59
C GLU A 80 -6.94 -8.48 -2.69
N LYS A 81 -6.07 -7.69 -3.34
CA LYS A 81 -6.30 -6.25 -3.55
C LYS A 81 -7.32 -6.06 -4.68
N VAL A 82 -8.16 -5.02 -4.59
CA VAL A 82 -9.04 -4.64 -5.72
C VAL A 82 -8.28 -3.90 -6.82
N HIS A 83 -7.23 -3.16 -6.45
CA HIS A 83 -6.34 -2.48 -7.38
C HIS A 83 -4.95 -3.12 -7.32
N ASN A 84 -4.61 -3.89 -8.35
CA ASN A 84 -3.43 -4.76 -8.42
C ASN A 84 -2.11 -4.02 -8.68
N GLN A 85 -2.00 -2.76 -8.24
CA GLN A 85 -0.91 -1.86 -8.62
C GLN A 85 -0.44 -0.93 -7.47
N GLU A 86 -0.75 -1.25 -6.21
CA GLU A 86 -0.38 -0.41 -5.08
C GLU A 86 0.38 -1.18 -4.00
N TRP A 87 1.54 -0.65 -3.60
CA TRP A 87 2.31 -1.13 -2.45
C TRP A 87 1.78 -0.48 -1.19
N TRP A 88 1.33 -1.30 -0.24
CA TRP A 88 0.73 -0.83 1.00
C TRP A 88 1.83 -0.52 2.02
N PRO A 89 1.82 0.67 2.65
CA PRO A 89 2.79 0.99 3.70
C PRO A 89 2.50 0.34 5.05
N HIS A 90 1.30 -0.20 5.22
CA HIS A 90 0.85 -0.93 6.39
C HIS A 90 -0.39 -1.73 5.99
N VAL A 91 -0.67 -2.80 6.73
CA VAL A 91 -1.92 -3.56 6.54
C VAL A 91 -3.10 -2.75 7.06
N VAL A 92 -3.00 -2.21 8.27
CA VAL A 92 -4.04 -1.38 8.90
C VAL A 92 -3.52 0.01 9.21
N THR A 93 -4.36 1.01 9.03
CA THR A 93 -4.01 2.44 9.22
C THR A 93 -3.74 2.81 10.67
N SER A 94 -4.26 2.02 11.60
CA SER A 94 -4.04 2.14 13.05
C SER A 94 -2.70 1.56 13.51
N ALA A 95 -2.03 0.75 12.69
CA ALA A 95 -0.70 0.23 13.00
C ALA A 95 0.36 1.34 12.87
N PRO A 96 1.45 1.28 13.65
CA PRO A 96 2.60 2.13 13.42
C PRO A 96 3.03 2.01 11.95
N LYS A 97 3.18 3.16 11.28
CA LYS A 97 3.55 3.19 9.86
C LYS A 97 4.94 2.58 9.68
N ILE A 98 5.07 1.59 8.81
CA ILE A 98 6.38 1.11 8.36
C ILE A 98 6.93 2.11 7.34
N ASP A 99 8.22 2.42 7.48
CA ASP A 99 8.93 3.28 6.55
C ASP A 99 9.22 2.49 5.26
N VAL A 100 8.30 2.60 4.30
CA VAL A 100 8.39 1.96 2.99
C VAL A 100 9.45 2.58 2.08
N SER A 101 10.18 3.61 2.54
CA SER A 101 11.27 4.23 1.80
C SER A 101 12.51 3.32 1.64
N GLN A 102 12.59 2.22 2.39
CA GLN A 102 13.72 1.27 2.34
C GLN A 102 13.38 -0.06 1.64
N ILE A 103 12.23 -0.12 0.97
CA ILE A 103 11.84 -1.28 0.17
C ILE A 103 12.73 -1.32 -1.08
N GLU A 104 13.81 -2.09 -1.05
CA GLU A 104 14.42 -2.60 -2.27
C GLU A 104 13.50 -3.72 -2.80
N PRO A 105 12.79 -3.54 -3.92
CA PRO A 105 12.13 -4.68 -4.54
C PRO A 105 13.21 -5.68 -4.90
N GLU A 106 12.97 -6.95 -4.61
CA GLU A 106 13.90 -8.02 -4.93
C GLU A 106 14.27 -7.89 -6.40
N LYS A 107 15.53 -7.53 -6.68
CA LYS A 107 16.09 -7.21 -8.01
C LYS A 107 16.01 -8.39 -9.00
N SER A 108 15.36 -9.48 -8.62
CA SER A 108 15.56 -10.78 -9.21
C SER A 108 14.53 -11.18 -10.24
N ASN A 109 13.49 -10.38 -10.58
CA ASN A 109 12.59 -10.69 -11.71
C ASN A 109 11.84 -9.46 -12.28
N LEU A 110 12.53 -8.33 -12.50
CA LEU A 110 11.99 -7.23 -13.34
C LEU A 110 11.67 -7.68 -14.78
N SER A 111 12.19 -8.83 -15.20
CA SER A 111 11.97 -9.49 -16.49
C SER A 111 10.65 -10.26 -16.60
N ASP A 112 10.03 -10.65 -15.48
CA ASP A 112 8.76 -11.40 -15.46
C ASP A 112 7.52 -10.50 -15.30
N LEU A 113 7.74 -9.20 -15.11
CA LEU A 113 6.67 -8.21 -15.05
C LEU A 113 6.38 -7.69 -16.46
N ASP A 114 5.11 -7.51 -16.80
CA ASP A 114 4.70 -6.85 -18.03
C ASP A 114 5.27 -5.41 -18.08
N GLY A 115 5.40 -4.87 -19.30
CA GLY A 115 6.10 -3.60 -19.52
C GLY A 115 5.49 -2.39 -18.79
N GLU A 116 4.18 -2.42 -18.52
CA GLU A 116 3.49 -1.34 -17.78
C GLU A 116 3.81 -1.43 -16.29
N THR A 117 3.78 -2.64 -15.73
CA THR A 117 4.13 -2.90 -14.32
C THR A 117 5.58 -2.57 -14.01
N ARG A 118 6.49 -2.90 -14.94
CA ARG A 118 7.91 -2.53 -14.83
C ARG A 118 8.11 -1.01 -14.80
N ALA A 119 7.45 -0.28 -15.70
CA ALA A 119 7.54 1.18 -15.75
C ALA A 119 7.04 1.84 -14.45
N MET A 120 6.01 1.26 -13.84
CA MET A 120 5.48 1.74 -12.56
C MET A 120 6.44 1.51 -11.40
N VAL A 121 7.07 0.33 -11.32
CA VAL A 121 8.11 0.04 -10.31
C VAL A 121 9.33 0.93 -10.51
N GLU A 122 9.78 1.15 -11.75
CA GLU A 122 10.86 2.09 -12.07
C GLU A 122 10.51 3.53 -11.66
N LYS A 123 9.27 3.98 -11.93
CA LYS A 123 8.79 5.30 -11.49
C LYS A 123 8.78 5.42 -9.97
N MET A 124 8.30 4.40 -9.26
CA MET A 124 8.22 4.42 -7.79
C MET A 124 9.61 4.43 -7.15
N MET A 125 10.54 3.61 -7.66
CA MET A 125 11.95 3.66 -7.24
C MET A 125 12.59 5.03 -7.48
N TYR A 126 12.29 5.65 -8.63
CA TYR A 126 12.81 6.97 -8.96
C TYR A 126 12.25 8.03 -8.01
N ASP A 127 10.94 8.03 -7.76
CA ASP A 127 10.27 8.98 -6.87
C ASP A 127 10.77 8.88 -5.43
N GLN A 128 11.03 7.67 -4.96
CA GLN A 128 11.60 7.41 -3.64
C GLN A 128 12.99 8.00 -3.50
N ARG A 129 13.86 7.76 -4.50
CA ARG A 129 15.22 8.31 -4.54
C ARG A 129 15.23 9.84 -4.64
N GLN A 130 14.28 10.42 -5.40
CA GLN A 130 14.12 11.87 -5.49
C GLN A 130 13.72 12.48 -4.14
N LYS A 131 12.74 11.89 -3.44
CA LYS A 131 12.31 12.35 -2.11
C LYS A 131 13.44 12.34 -1.08
N GLU A 132 14.25 11.29 -1.04
CA GLU A 132 15.40 11.21 -0.13
C GLU A 132 16.46 12.28 -0.43
N MET A 133 16.62 12.65 -1.70
CA MET A 133 17.52 13.73 -2.13
C MET A 133 16.89 15.13 -2.02
N GLY A 134 15.66 15.26 -1.50
CA GLY A 134 14.92 16.52 -1.44
C GLY A 134 14.53 17.06 -2.83
N GLN A 135 14.51 16.20 -3.85
CA GLN A 135 14.19 16.53 -5.23
C GLN A 135 12.71 16.21 -5.56
N PRO A 136 12.10 16.94 -6.51
CA PRO A 136 10.70 16.74 -6.89
C PRO A 136 10.45 15.35 -7.49
N THR A 137 9.32 14.74 -7.11
CA THR A 137 8.86 13.46 -7.69
C THR A 137 8.49 13.60 -9.17
N SER A 138 8.34 12.49 -9.89
CA SER A 138 7.92 12.43 -11.29
C SER A 138 6.59 13.15 -11.54
N GLU A 139 5.64 13.09 -10.61
CA GLU A 139 4.37 13.83 -10.73
C GLU A 139 4.57 15.32 -10.56
N GLU A 140 5.44 15.72 -9.64
CA GLU A 140 5.78 17.12 -9.41
C GLU A 140 6.57 17.71 -10.59
N GLN A 141 7.52 16.93 -11.13
CA GLN A 141 8.26 17.26 -12.36
C GLN A 141 7.29 17.40 -13.55
N ARG A 142 6.35 16.46 -13.72
CA ARG A 142 5.35 16.53 -14.79
C ARG A 142 4.44 17.74 -14.63
N LYS A 143 4.01 18.04 -13.41
CA LYS A 143 3.19 19.22 -13.08
C LYS A 143 3.96 20.52 -13.36
N GLN A 144 5.23 20.58 -12.99
CA GLN A 144 6.11 21.72 -13.30
C GLN A 144 6.26 21.88 -14.81
N GLN A 145 6.45 20.79 -15.56
CA GLN A 145 6.60 20.83 -17.01
C GLN A 145 5.30 21.27 -17.73
N LEU A 146 4.15 20.82 -17.25
CA LEU A 146 2.83 21.29 -17.70
C LEU A 146 2.67 22.79 -17.44
N LEU A 147 3.03 23.26 -16.24
CA LEU A 147 2.97 24.68 -15.88
C LEU A 147 3.93 25.52 -16.73
N GLU A 148 5.14 25.03 -17.00
CA GLU A 148 6.10 25.71 -17.88
C GLU A 148 5.61 25.80 -19.32
N ASN A 149 5.06 24.72 -19.87
CA ASN A 149 4.48 24.73 -21.20
C ASN A 149 3.28 25.67 -21.29
N PHE A 150 2.46 25.74 -20.25
CA PHE A 150 1.33 26.66 -20.16
C PHE A 150 1.80 28.13 -20.13
N LYS A 151 2.84 28.45 -19.34
CA LYS A 151 3.47 29.79 -19.31
C LYS A 151 4.06 30.20 -20.66
N LYS A 152 4.69 29.27 -21.39
CA LYS A 152 5.24 29.54 -22.73
C LYS A 152 4.16 29.83 -23.78
N GLN A 153 3.02 29.16 -23.69
CA GLN A 153 1.90 29.34 -24.61
C GLN A 153 1.03 30.57 -24.27
N HIS A 154 1.10 31.05 -23.04
CA HIS A 154 0.38 32.23 -22.57
C HIS A 154 1.34 33.24 -21.90
N PRO A 155 2.27 33.85 -22.65
CA PRO A 155 3.28 34.78 -22.13
C PRO A 155 2.69 36.08 -21.57
N GLU A 156 1.42 36.35 -21.87
CA GLU A 156 0.63 37.48 -21.38
C GLU A 156 0.02 37.26 -19.98
N MET A 157 0.06 36.04 -19.43
CA MET A 157 -0.36 35.76 -18.05
C MET A 157 0.80 35.94 -17.05
N ASP A 158 0.65 36.89 -16.12
CA ASP A 158 1.61 37.16 -15.05
C ASP A 158 1.35 36.27 -13.81
N PHE A 159 2.21 35.27 -13.61
CA PHE A 159 2.15 34.35 -12.45
C PHE A 159 2.87 34.87 -11.21
N SER A 160 3.43 36.08 -11.22
CA SER A 160 4.21 36.64 -10.11
C SER A 160 3.40 36.83 -8.83
N LYS A 161 2.07 36.87 -8.94
CA LYS A 161 1.12 37.02 -7.81
C LYS A 161 0.26 35.79 -7.55
N ALA A 162 0.48 34.69 -8.29
CA ALA A 162 -0.28 33.46 -8.10
C ALA A 162 0.15 32.79 -6.79
N LYS A 163 -0.70 32.82 -5.77
CA LYS A 163 -0.54 31.95 -4.59
C LYS A 163 -0.85 30.53 -5.02
N ILE A 164 0.19 29.72 -5.21
CA ILE A 164 0.06 28.28 -5.37
C ILE A 164 -0.30 27.73 -3.97
N ASN A 165 -1.59 27.80 -3.64
CA ASN A 165 -2.11 27.14 -2.45
C ASN A 165 -2.34 25.67 -2.80
N GLU A 166 -1.73 24.76 -2.06
CA GLU A 166 -1.99 23.32 -2.18
C GLU A 166 -3.45 23.05 -1.83
N GLY A 167 -4.28 22.92 -2.85
CA GLY A 167 -5.70 22.66 -2.71
C GLY A 167 -6.40 22.76 -4.05
N PHE A 168 -6.48 21.64 -4.77
CA PHE A 168 -7.47 21.50 -5.83
C PHE A 168 -8.86 21.52 -5.19
N GLY A 169 -9.50 22.69 -5.20
CA GLY A 169 -10.84 22.90 -4.67
C GLY A 169 -11.59 23.90 -5.52
N ASN A 170 -12.49 23.37 -6.36
CA ASN A 170 -13.60 24.05 -7.01
C ASN A 170 -13.29 25.16 -8.03
N MET A 171 -13.52 24.86 -9.31
CA MET A 171 -13.89 25.88 -10.29
C MET A 171 -15.38 26.22 -10.09
N PRO A 172 -15.77 27.48 -9.82
CA PRO A 172 -17.14 27.91 -10.09
C PRO A 172 -17.31 28.08 -11.62
N GLN A 173 -18.54 27.84 -12.08
CA GLN A 173 -18.96 27.76 -13.49
C GLN A 173 -18.57 28.97 -14.35
#